data_AF-R5AEF9-F1
#
_entry.id   AF-R5AEF9-F1
#
_cell.length_a   1.000
_cell.length_b   1.000
_cell.length_c   1.000
_cell.angle_alpha   90.00
_cell.angle_beta   90.00
_cell.angle_gamma   90.00
#
_symmetry.space_group_name_H-M   'P 1'
#
loop_
_entity.id
_entity.type
_entity.pdbx_description
1 polymer ?
#
loop_
_entity_poly.entity_id
_entity_poly.type
_entity_poly.pdbx_seq_one_letter_code
_entity_poly.pdbx_strand_id
1 'polypeptide(L)'
;MADAFKDADIVYPKSWAPFKAMEERTELYAQGDMDGIKALEKRLLAQNAEHKDWTCTEELMKTTKDGKALYLHCLPADITGVSCEAGEVDASVFDRYRDPLYKEASFKPYIIAAMIFLAKVKDPVKKLKELEKRATARRDD
;
A
#
# COMPACT_ATOMS: atom_id res chain seq x y z
N MET A 1 -9.18 -5.23 14.88
CA MET A 1 -9.39 -4.35 13.71
C MET A 1 -10.68 -3.51 13.81
N ALA A 2 -11.80 -4.06 14.28
CA ALA A 2 -13.10 -3.39 14.34
C ALA A 2 -13.10 -1.98 14.97
N ASP A 3 -12.44 -1.80 16.12
CA ASP A 3 -12.39 -0.49 16.80
C ASP A 3 -11.79 0.62 15.95
N ALA A 4 -10.83 0.29 15.07
CA ALA A 4 -10.19 1.25 14.18
C ALA A 4 -11.01 1.55 12.91
N PHE A 5 -11.92 0.64 12.54
CA PHE A 5 -12.82 0.84 11.39
C PHE A 5 -14.05 1.67 11.76
N LYS A 6 -14.51 1.56 13.01
CA LYS A 6 -15.69 2.26 13.49
C LYS A 6 -15.56 3.77 13.27
N ASP A 7 -16.54 4.35 12.58
CA ASP A 7 -16.63 5.79 12.27
C ASP A 7 -15.44 6.38 11.49
N ALA A 8 -14.57 5.53 10.91
CA ALA A 8 -13.42 5.98 10.14
C ALA A 8 -13.84 6.65 8.83
N ASP A 9 -13.19 7.76 8.46
CA ASP A 9 -13.34 8.39 7.13
C ASP A 9 -12.51 7.68 6.05
N ILE A 10 -11.39 7.08 6.44
CA ILE A 10 -10.40 6.43 5.57
C ILE A 10 -9.91 5.16 6.27
N VAL A 11 -9.72 4.09 5.50
CA VAL A 11 -9.11 2.86 6.00
C VAL A 11 -7.94 2.45 5.11
N TYR A 12 -6.85 2.00 5.73
CA TYR A 12 -5.65 1.50 5.04
C TYR A 12 -5.20 0.17 5.67
N PRO A 13 -5.90 -0.95 5.40
CA PRO A 13 -5.53 -2.25 5.92
C PRO A 13 -4.52 -2.92 4.99
N LYS A 14 -3.31 -3.16 5.49
CA LYS A 14 -2.21 -3.83 4.78
C LYS A 14 -1.42 -4.66 5.79
N SER A 15 -0.97 -5.85 5.40
CA SER A 15 -0.13 -6.69 6.26
C SER A 15 1.33 -6.20 6.32
N TRP A 16 2.00 -6.42 7.45
CA TRP A 16 3.45 -6.28 7.61
C TRP A 16 4.00 -7.30 8.61
N ALA A 17 5.27 -7.68 8.43
CA ALA A 17 5.96 -8.56 9.38
C ALA A 17 6.35 -7.79 10.67
N PRO A 18 6.34 -8.45 11.85
CA PRO A 18 6.78 -7.81 13.09
C PRO A 18 8.20 -7.28 13.00
N PHE A 19 8.46 -6.08 13.55
CA PHE A 19 9.78 -5.43 13.49
C PHE A 19 10.91 -6.33 14.04
N LYS A 20 10.69 -7.00 15.18
CA LYS A 20 11.66 -7.93 15.77
C LYS A 20 12.00 -9.12 14.87
N ALA A 21 11.02 -9.63 14.14
CA ALA A 21 11.26 -10.70 13.17
C ALA A 21 12.09 -10.20 11.98
N MET A 22 11.91 -8.93 11.58
CA MET A 22 12.73 -8.33 10.53
C MET A 22 14.18 -8.08 10.98
N GLU A 23 14.41 -7.69 12.25
CA GLU A 23 15.77 -7.63 12.82
C GLU A 23 16.46 -9.00 12.77
N GLU A 24 15.78 -10.05 13.29
CA GLU A 24 16.29 -11.43 13.26
C GLU A 24 16.59 -11.88 11.82
N ARG A 25 15.68 -11.61 10.87
CA ARG A 25 15.88 -11.93 9.45
C ARG A 25 17.13 -11.26 8.89
N THR A 26 17.38 -10.00 9.23
CA THR A 26 18.57 -9.25 8.76
C THR A 26 19.85 -9.84 9.35
N GLU A 27 19.86 -10.23 10.61
CA GLU A 27 21.01 -10.87 11.26
C GLU A 27 21.32 -12.24 10.64
N LEU A 28 20.32 -13.10 10.48
CA LEU A 28 20.45 -14.41 9.83
C LEU A 28 20.99 -14.26 8.39
N TYR A 29 20.45 -13.29 7.64
CA TYR A 29 20.90 -13.02 6.28
C TYR A 29 22.35 -12.54 6.23
N ALA A 30 22.77 -11.65 7.15
CA ALA A 30 24.14 -11.15 7.23
C ALA A 30 25.15 -12.28 7.54
N GLN A 31 24.71 -13.33 8.25
CA GLN A 31 25.51 -14.52 8.56
C GLN A 31 25.49 -15.57 7.43
N GLY A 32 24.65 -15.39 6.40
CA GLY A 32 24.43 -16.37 5.35
C GLY A 32 23.60 -17.59 5.78
N ASP A 33 22.90 -17.52 6.92
CA ASP A 33 22.12 -18.62 7.47
C ASP A 33 20.74 -18.73 6.81
N MET A 34 20.71 -19.40 5.65
CA MET A 34 19.48 -19.61 4.89
C MET A 34 18.53 -20.62 5.55
N ASP A 35 19.02 -21.54 6.38
CA ASP A 35 18.17 -22.50 7.08
C ASP A 35 17.47 -21.87 8.28
N GLY A 36 18.17 -20.97 9.00
CA GLY A 36 17.58 -20.09 9.99
C GLY A 36 16.47 -19.21 9.40
N ILE A 37 16.69 -18.62 8.21
CA ILE A 37 15.65 -17.83 7.51
C ILE A 37 14.40 -18.67 7.21
N LYS A 38 14.56 -19.88 6.67
CA LYS A 38 13.41 -20.77 6.40
C LYS A 38 12.65 -21.11 7.68
N ALA A 39 13.36 -21.35 8.78
CA ALA A 39 12.75 -21.64 10.07
C ALA A 39 11.96 -20.43 10.62
N LEU A 40 12.54 -19.23 10.52
CA LEU A 40 11.87 -17.97 10.86
C LEU A 40 10.61 -17.76 10.01
N GLU A 41 10.71 -17.88 8.68
CA GLU A 41 9.57 -17.68 7.77
C GLU A 41 8.44 -18.68 8.03
N LYS A 42 8.76 -19.95 8.31
CA LYS A 42 7.76 -20.95 8.72
C LYS A 42 7.05 -20.58 10.01
N ARG A 43 7.78 -20.05 11.00
CA ARG A 43 7.20 -19.57 12.27
C ARG A 43 6.29 -18.37 12.05
N LEU A 44 6.66 -17.42 11.18
CA LEU A 44 5.83 -16.26 10.85
C LEU A 44 4.56 -16.63 10.09
N LEU A 45 4.62 -17.63 9.20
CA LEU A 45 3.44 -18.18 8.53
C LEU A 45 2.47 -18.90 9.49
N ALA A 46 2.98 -19.51 10.57
CA ALA A 46 2.12 -20.07 11.61
C ALA A 46 1.47 -18.94 12.43
N GLN A 47 2.27 -17.93 12.81
CA GLN A 47 1.81 -16.80 13.61
C GLN A 47 0.73 -15.97 12.89
N ASN A 48 0.92 -15.63 11.62
CA ASN A 48 -0.07 -14.81 10.90
C ASN A 48 -1.37 -15.59 10.59
N ALA A 49 -1.31 -16.92 10.52
CA ALA A 49 -2.48 -17.76 10.33
C ALA A 49 -3.45 -17.73 11.53
N GLU A 50 -2.98 -17.32 12.70
CA GLU A 50 -3.82 -17.08 13.90
C GLU A 50 -4.65 -15.79 13.81
N HIS A 51 -4.39 -14.95 12.79
CA HIS A 51 -5.02 -13.64 12.61
C HIS A 51 -5.71 -13.50 11.24
N LYS A 52 -6.19 -14.61 10.66
CA LYS A 52 -6.93 -14.60 9.39
C LYS A 52 -8.25 -13.81 9.44
N ASP A 53 -8.73 -13.48 10.64
CA ASP A 53 -9.87 -12.58 10.85
C ASP A 53 -9.55 -11.11 10.50
N TRP A 54 -8.27 -10.77 10.27
CA TRP A 54 -7.83 -9.41 9.93
C TRP A 54 -7.93 -9.14 8.42
N THR A 55 -9.12 -9.34 7.87
CA THR A 55 -9.47 -9.02 6.47
C THR A 55 -10.38 -7.80 6.41
N CYS A 56 -10.16 -6.90 5.46
CA CYS A 56 -11.05 -5.78 5.14
C CYS A 56 -12.32 -6.29 4.45
N THR A 57 -13.34 -6.60 5.25
CA THR A 57 -14.60 -7.18 4.76
C THR A 57 -15.69 -6.14 4.54
N GLU A 58 -16.75 -6.50 3.80
CA GLU A 58 -17.94 -5.66 3.68
C GLU A 58 -18.56 -5.31 5.04
N GLU A 59 -18.57 -6.25 5.99
CA GLU A 59 -19.13 -6.01 7.33
C GLU A 59 -18.33 -4.97 8.10
N LEU A 60 -17.00 -5.01 8.00
CA LEU A 60 -16.16 -3.96 8.60
C LEU A 60 -16.38 -2.61 7.89
N MET A 61 -16.46 -2.60 6.56
CA MET A 61 -16.69 -1.37 5.79
C MET A 61 -18.02 -0.69 6.17
N LYS A 62 -19.08 -1.45 6.48
CA LYS A 62 -20.36 -0.90 6.96
C LYS A 62 -20.25 -0.13 8.28
N THR A 63 -19.28 -0.47 9.13
CA THR A 63 -19.06 0.22 10.42
C THR A 63 -18.30 1.53 10.29
N THR A 64 -17.73 1.80 9.11
CA THR A 64 -17.04 3.05 8.83
C THR A 64 -18.01 4.21 8.70
N LYS A 65 -17.50 5.44 8.64
CA LYS A 65 -18.34 6.62 8.46
C LYS A 65 -19.19 6.50 7.19
N ASP A 66 -20.50 6.64 7.36
CA ASP A 66 -21.51 6.45 6.32
C ASP A 66 -21.46 5.06 5.62
N GLY A 67 -20.74 4.09 6.19
CA GLY A 67 -20.50 2.77 5.58
C GLY A 67 -19.63 2.80 4.31
N LYS A 68 -18.88 3.88 4.06
CA LYS A 68 -18.18 4.12 2.80
C LYS A 68 -16.86 4.88 2.95
N ALA A 69 -16.09 4.60 4.00
CA ALA A 69 -14.73 5.11 4.12
C ALA A 69 -13.93 4.90 2.83
N LEU A 70 -13.07 5.86 2.50
CA LEU A 70 -12.14 5.68 1.39
C LEU A 70 -11.18 4.54 1.72
N TYR A 71 -11.29 3.44 1.00
CA TYR A 71 -10.34 2.34 1.06
C TYR A 71 -9.07 2.71 0.27
N LEU A 72 -7.91 2.62 0.92
CA LEU A 72 -6.60 2.85 0.34
C LEU A 72 -5.74 1.60 0.44
N HIS A 73 -4.91 1.37 -0.58
CA HIS A 73 -3.93 0.28 -0.59
C HIS A 73 -2.89 0.52 -1.69
N CYS A 74 -1.61 0.30 -1.38
CA CYS A 74 -0.51 0.66 -2.29
C CYS A 74 -0.41 -0.21 -3.56
N LEU A 75 -1.14 -1.33 -3.59
CA LEU A 75 -1.06 -2.40 -4.59
C LEU A 75 0.30 -3.15 -4.62
N PRO A 76 0.32 -4.41 -5.09
CA PRO A 76 -0.84 -5.29 -5.21
C PRO A 76 -1.44 -5.61 -3.83
N ALA A 77 -2.75 -5.88 -3.78
CA ALA A 77 -3.44 -6.37 -2.59
C ALA A 77 -3.63 -7.89 -2.69
N ASP A 78 -3.65 -8.56 -1.54
CA ASP A 78 -4.05 -9.96 -1.48
C ASP A 78 -5.58 -10.05 -1.38
N ILE A 79 -6.23 -10.40 -2.49
CA ILE A 79 -7.69 -10.38 -2.63
C ILE A 79 -8.23 -11.78 -2.38
N THR A 80 -9.06 -11.91 -1.34
CA THR A 80 -9.72 -13.16 -0.94
C THR A 80 -10.53 -13.73 -2.10
N GLY A 81 -10.27 -14.99 -2.47
CA GLY A 81 -10.95 -15.71 -3.55
C GLY A 81 -10.50 -15.34 -4.97
N VAL A 82 -9.53 -14.42 -5.12
CA VAL A 82 -9.02 -13.99 -6.44
C VAL A 82 -7.53 -14.26 -6.57
N SER A 83 -6.69 -13.61 -5.75
CA SER A 83 -5.22 -13.82 -5.78
C SER A 83 -4.76 -14.87 -4.78
N CYS A 84 -5.57 -15.15 -3.75
CA CYS A 84 -5.29 -16.12 -2.70
C CYS A 84 -6.60 -16.62 -2.06
N GLU A 85 -6.53 -17.71 -1.30
CA GLU A 85 -7.71 -18.28 -0.62
C GLU A 85 -8.26 -17.35 0.46
N ALA A 86 -7.38 -16.75 1.27
CA ALA A 86 -7.70 -15.78 2.32
C ALA A 86 -6.65 -14.67 2.32
N GLY A 87 -7.09 -13.42 2.20
CA GLY A 87 -6.23 -12.27 2.01
C GLY A 87 -6.61 -11.04 2.85
N GLU A 88 -6.11 -9.90 2.42
CA GLU A 88 -6.22 -8.60 3.09
C GLU A 88 -7.59 -7.93 2.89
N VAL A 89 -8.31 -8.26 1.81
CA VAL A 89 -9.57 -7.58 1.43
C VAL A 89 -10.53 -8.50 0.67
N ASP A 90 -11.83 -8.32 0.89
CA ASP A 90 -12.87 -8.98 0.09
C ASP A 90 -12.88 -8.46 -1.36
N ALA A 91 -13.15 -9.36 -2.31
CA ALA A 91 -13.19 -9.00 -3.73
C ALA A 91 -14.17 -7.85 -4.05
N SER A 92 -15.36 -7.84 -3.44
CA SER A 92 -16.37 -6.80 -3.66
C SER A 92 -15.94 -5.43 -3.11
N VAL A 93 -15.23 -5.41 -1.98
CA VAL A 93 -14.67 -4.17 -1.43
C VAL A 93 -13.59 -3.65 -2.36
N PHE A 94 -12.64 -4.50 -2.78
CA PHE A 94 -11.58 -4.11 -3.70
C PHE A 94 -12.15 -3.55 -5.02
N ASP A 95 -13.08 -4.27 -5.64
CA ASP A 95 -13.66 -3.88 -6.93
C ASP A 95 -14.42 -2.55 -6.85
N ARG A 96 -15.15 -2.29 -5.74
CA ARG A 96 -15.84 -1.01 -5.52
C ARG A 96 -14.89 0.18 -5.46
N TYR A 97 -13.66 -0.01 -4.97
CA TYR A 97 -12.64 1.05 -4.83
C TYR A 97 -11.50 0.98 -5.85
N ARG A 98 -11.61 0.13 -6.88
CA ARG A 98 -10.56 -0.07 -7.88
C ARG A 98 -10.11 1.21 -8.57
N ASP A 99 -11.06 2.04 -9.02
CA ASP A 99 -10.75 3.32 -9.67
C ASP A 99 -10.05 4.30 -8.72
N PRO A 100 -10.54 4.53 -7.47
CA PRO A 100 -9.79 5.24 -6.44
C PRO A 100 -8.37 4.72 -6.20
N LEU A 101 -8.15 3.41 -6.09
CA LEU A 101 -6.84 2.80 -5.87
C LEU A 101 -5.88 3.05 -7.05
N TYR A 102 -6.39 2.95 -8.27
CA TYR A 102 -5.58 3.21 -9.46
C TYR A 102 -5.26 4.71 -9.57
N LYS A 103 -6.21 5.56 -9.18
CA LYS A 103 -5.96 7.00 -9.08
C LYS A 103 -4.93 7.32 -8.00
N GLU A 104 -4.99 6.69 -6.83
CA GLU A 104 -3.99 6.78 -5.76
C GLU A 104 -2.58 6.45 -6.29
N ALA A 105 -2.43 5.28 -6.94
CA ALA A 105 -1.15 4.85 -7.51
C ALA A 105 -0.60 5.82 -8.57
N SER A 106 -1.48 6.50 -9.31
CA SER A 106 -1.10 7.46 -10.36
C SER A 106 -0.30 8.66 -9.85
N PHE A 107 -0.35 8.98 -8.55
CA PHE A 107 0.40 10.10 -7.98
C PHE A 107 1.88 9.80 -7.75
N LYS A 108 2.27 8.53 -7.53
CA LYS A 108 3.65 8.15 -7.18
C LYS A 108 4.70 8.66 -8.18
N PRO A 109 4.50 8.57 -9.52
CA PRO A 109 5.46 9.13 -10.48
C PRO A 109 5.66 10.65 -10.33
N TYR A 110 4.57 11.40 -10.09
CA TYR A 110 4.62 12.86 -9.94
C TYR A 110 5.30 13.29 -8.64
N ILE A 111 5.08 12.54 -7.55
CA ILE A 111 5.77 12.79 -6.28
C ILE A 111 7.28 12.60 -6.42
N ILE A 112 7.73 11.51 -7.06
CA ILE A 112 9.16 11.27 -7.31
C ILE A 112 9.74 12.39 -8.21
N ALA A 113 9.02 12.78 -9.26
CA ALA A 113 9.43 13.90 -10.12
C ALA A 113 9.56 15.22 -9.33
N ALA A 114 8.62 15.50 -8.42
CA ALA A 114 8.68 16.69 -7.56
C ALA A 114 9.90 16.66 -6.63
N MET A 115 10.19 15.51 -6.01
CA MET A 115 11.40 15.33 -5.17
C MET A 115 12.67 15.64 -5.96
N ILE A 116 12.82 15.09 -7.17
CA ILE A 116 13.97 15.36 -8.06
C ILE A 116 14.03 16.83 -8.44
N PHE A 117 12.89 17.43 -8.82
CA PHE A 117 12.81 18.80 -9.28
C PHE A 117 13.24 19.79 -8.19
N LEU A 118 12.72 19.62 -6.97
CA LEU A 118 13.07 20.46 -5.81
C LEU A 118 14.55 20.31 -5.40
N ALA A 119 15.14 19.13 -5.59
CA ALA A 119 16.56 18.91 -5.32
C ALA A 119 17.50 19.48 -6.39
N LYS A 120 17.02 19.70 -7.63
CA LYS A 120 17.85 20.09 -8.78
C LYS A 120 17.60 21.50 -9.29
N VAL A 121 16.50 22.14 -8.90
CA VAL A 121 16.10 23.46 -9.40
C VAL A 121 16.03 24.45 -8.23
N LYS A 122 16.97 25.41 -8.22
CA LYS A 122 17.08 26.43 -7.15
C LYS A 122 15.82 27.30 -7.02
N ASP A 123 15.20 27.67 -8.13
CA ASP A 123 13.95 28.45 -8.17
C ASP A 123 12.88 27.65 -8.95
N PRO A 124 12.14 26.77 -8.26
CA PRO A 124 11.16 25.89 -8.91
C PRO A 124 9.99 26.67 -9.51
N VAL A 125 9.59 27.80 -8.91
CA VAL A 125 8.47 28.63 -9.40
C VAL A 125 8.84 29.25 -10.74
N LYS A 126 10.01 29.88 -10.84
CA LYS A 126 10.49 30.46 -12.10
C LYS A 126 10.62 29.38 -13.18
N LYS A 127 11.20 28.23 -12.85
CA LYS A 127 11.38 27.13 -13.81
C LYS A 127 10.05 26.59 -14.34
N LEU A 128 9.04 26.42 -13.50
CA LEU A 128 7.71 25.96 -13.93
C LEU A 128 7.06 26.98 -14.89
N LYS A 129 7.12 28.29 -14.59
CA LYS A 129 6.64 29.35 -15.48
C LYS A 129 7.39 29.38 -16.83
N GLU A 130 8.70 29.11 -16.83
CA GLU A 130 9.49 29.00 -18.06
C GLU A 130 9.05 27.81 -18.93
N LEU A 131 8.78 26.65 -18.30
CA LEU A 131 8.31 25.44 -18.99
C LEU A 131 6.91 25.65 -19.57
N GLU A 132 6.00 26.24 -18.79
CA GLU A 132 4.65 26.62 -19.21
C GLU A 132 4.69 27.57 -20.41
N LYS A 133 5.47 28.66 -20.33
CA LYS A 133 5.61 29.62 -21.44
C LYS A 133 6.20 28.99 -22.70
N ARG A 134 7.14 28.04 -22.55
CA ARG A 134 7.75 27.34 -23.69
C ARG A 134 6.74 26.41 -24.37
N ALA A 135 5.80 25.84 -23.62
CA ALA A 135 4.73 24.98 -24.12
C ALA A 135 5.22 23.90 -25.09
N THR A 136 6.39 23.30 -24.84
CA THR A 136 6.92 22.24 -25.71
C THR A 136 6.00 21.03 -25.66
N ALA A 137 5.51 20.61 -26.82
CA ALA A 137 4.63 19.46 -26.93
C ALA A 137 5.31 18.20 -26.39
N ARG A 138 4.59 17.41 -25.59
CA ARG A 138 5.09 16.13 -25.06
C ARG A 138 5.12 15.05 -26.14
N ARG A 139 4.20 15.13 -27.11
CA ARG A 139 4.07 14.25 -28.26
C ARG A 139 3.98 15.15 -29.49
N ASP A 140 4.56 14.69 -30.60
CA ASP A 140 4.39 15.35 -31.89
C ASP A 140 3.07 14.82 -32.47
N ASP A 141 2.08 15.71 -32.57
CA ASP A 141 0.78 15.46 -33.19
C ASP A 141 0.79 16.03 -34.61
#